data_AF-A0A6B3HZU6-F1
#
_entry.id   AF-A0A6B3HZU6-F1
#
_cell.length_a   1.000
_cell.length_b   1.000
_cell.length_c   1.000
_cell.angle_alpha   90.00
_cell.angle_beta   90.00
_cell.angle_gamma   90.00
#
_symmetry.space_group_name_H-M   'P 1'
#
loop_
_entity.id
_entity.type
_entity.pdbx_description
1 polymer ?
#
loop_
_entity_poly.entity_id
_entity_poly.type
_entity_poly.pdbx_seq_one_letter_code
_entity_poly.pdbx_strand_id
1 'polypeptide(L)'
;FDLGVSSMQLDEADRGFAYAQDAPLDMRMDQSTGVSAAEVLNTYPPGELVRILRAYGEEKQAKRIVSAVVREREKEPFSNSARLVELIRDALPQAAKRTGG
;
A
#
# COMPACT_ATOMS: atom_id res chain seq x y z
N PHE A 1 -0.12 -19.68 17.49
CA PHE A 1 0.49 -18.68 16.59
C PHE A 1 -0.55 -17.61 16.39
N ASP A 2 -0.36 -16.48 17.06
CA ASP A 2 -1.12 -15.27 16.79
C ASP A 2 -0.36 -14.54 15.68
N LEU A 3 -0.98 -14.40 14.51
CA LEU A 3 -0.44 -13.65 13.38
C LEU A 3 -0.89 -12.17 13.44
N GLY A 4 -1.43 -11.74 14.60
CA GLY A 4 -1.75 -10.35 14.88
C GLY A 4 -0.53 -9.55 15.31
N VAL A 5 -0.34 -8.39 14.67
CA VAL A 5 0.56 -7.35 15.13
C VAL A 5 -0.03 -6.67 16.37
N SER A 6 0.79 -6.50 17.41
CA SER A 6 0.43 -5.73 18.61
C SER A 6 0.35 -4.24 18.26
N SER A 7 -0.53 -3.49 18.92
CA SER A 7 -0.65 -2.03 18.75
C SER A 7 0.64 -1.26 19.00
N MET A 8 1.59 -1.80 19.80
CA MET A 8 2.93 -1.21 19.96
C MET A 8 3.85 -1.39 18.74
N GLN A 9 3.55 -2.34 17.84
CA GLN A 9 4.31 -2.53 16.58
C GLN A 9 3.84 -1.56 15.48
N LEU A 10 2.69 -0.92 15.66
CA LEU A 10 2.21 0.19 14.82
C LEU A 10 2.77 1.56 15.24
N ASP A 11 3.57 1.60 16.32
CA ASP A 11 4.08 2.83 16.94
C ASP A 11 5.38 3.36 16.31
N GLU A 12 5.93 2.66 15.31
CA GLU A 12 6.98 3.21 14.45
C GLU A 12 6.32 3.80 13.19
N ALA A 13 5.64 4.94 13.34
CA ALA A 13 5.04 5.68 12.24
C ALA A 13 6.01 5.86 11.06
N ASP A 14 7.30 6.08 11.36
CA ASP A 14 8.38 6.28 10.38
C ASP A 14 8.65 5.09 9.46
N ARG A 15 8.14 3.89 9.77
CA ARG A 15 8.36 2.68 8.96
C ARG A 15 7.34 2.49 7.84
N GLY A 16 6.34 3.38 7.76
CA GLY A 16 5.34 3.35 6.69
C GLY A 16 4.28 2.25 6.83
N PHE A 17 4.21 1.56 7.97
CA PHE A 17 3.15 0.58 8.25
C PHE A 17 1.85 1.24 8.74
N ALA A 18 1.96 2.36 9.44
CA ALA A 18 0.81 3.16 9.83
C ALA A 18 0.35 4.01 8.65
N TYR A 19 -0.91 3.86 8.24
CA TYR A 19 -1.54 4.71 7.22
C TYR A 19 -2.14 6.00 7.80
N ALA A 20 -2.15 6.14 9.13
CA ALA A 20 -2.73 7.29 9.83
C ALA A 20 -1.80 8.52 9.85
N GLN A 21 -0.49 8.29 9.69
CA GLN A 21 0.53 9.34 9.60
C GLN A 21 1.31 9.16 8.30
N ASP A 22 1.70 10.29 7.69
CA ASP A 22 2.54 10.24 6.49
C ASP A 22 3.95 9.79 6.87
N ALA A 23 4.50 8.87 6.08
CA ALA A 23 5.81 8.28 6.31
C ALA A 23 6.41 7.74 5.00
N PRO A 24 7.73 7.53 4.92
CA PRO A 24 8.36 6.85 3.79
C PRO A 24 7.70 5.50 3.52
N LEU A 25 7.43 5.21 2.25
CA LEU A 25 6.76 3.98 1.85
C LEU A 25 7.76 2.80 1.83
N ASP A 26 8.25 2.42 3.01
CA ASP A 26 9.21 1.33 3.19
C ASP A 26 8.49 0.00 3.46
N MET A 27 7.75 -0.12 4.57
CA MET A 27 7.02 -1.32 5.00
C MET A 27 7.88 -2.61 5.13
N ARG A 28 9.22 -2.51 5.24
CA ARG A 28 10.07 -3.66 5.53
C ARG A 28 10.19 -3.92 7.03
N MET A 29 10.15 -5.20 7.39
CA MET A 29 10.40 -5.66 8.76
C MET A 29 11.88 -5.49 9.16
N ASP A 30 12.79 -5.66 8.19
CA ASP A 30 14.22 -5.37 8.29
C ASP A 30 14.59 -4.42 7.15
N GLN A 31 15.01 -3.19 7.47
CA GLN A 31 15.35 -2.16 6.48
C GLN A 31 16.72 -2.39 5.81
N SER A 32 17.54 -3.32 6.32
CA SER A 32 18.85 -3.62 5.74
C SER A 32 18.76 -4.58 4.54
N THR A 33 17.63 -5.25 4.37
CA THR A 33 17.42 -6.26 3.31
C THR A 33 16.05 -6.12 2.66
N GLY A 34 15.82 -6.84 1.55
CA GLY A 34 14.50 -6.89 0.89
C GLY A 34 14.15 -5.67 0.04
N VAL A 35 12.91 -5.67 -0.46
CA VAL A 35 12.36 -4.69 -1.40
C VAL A 35 11.35 -3.80 -0.66
N SER A 36 11.49 -2.49 -0.77
CA SER A 36 10.54 -1.54 -0.16
C SER A 36 9.17 -1.55 -0.84
N ALA A 37 8.12 -1.13 -0.14
CA ALA A 37 6.80 -0.95 -0.74
C ALA A 37 6.81 0.07 -1.88
N ALA A 38 7.60 1.14 -1.77
CA ALA A 38 7.87 2.09 -2.86
C ALA A 38 8.44 1.37 -4.10
N GLU A 39 9.46 0.54 -3.93
CA GLU A 39 10.02 -0.24 -5.05
C GLU A 39 8.98 -1.17 -5.66
N VAL A 40 8.21 -1.89 -4.86
CA VAL A 40 7.12 -2.76 -5.34
C VAL A 40 6.14 -1.96 -6.20
N LEU A 41 5.60 -0.86 -5.69
CA LEU A 41 4.62 -0.05 -6.43
C LEU A 41 5.20 0.58 -7.70
N ASN A 42 6.46 0.99 -7.66
CA ASN A 42 7.07 1.71 -8.79
C ASN A 42 7.59 0.78 -9.89
N THR A 43 7.98 -0.46 -9.55
CA THR A 43 8.70 -1.34 -10.49
C THR A 43 7.93 -2.58 -10.93
N TYR A 44 7.03 -3.11 -10.10
CA TYR A 44 6.38 -4.38 -10.43
C TYR A 44 5.41 -4.22 -11.61
N PRO A 45 5.23 -5.26 -12.44
CA PRO A 45 4.27 -5.25 -13.52
C PRO A 45 2.83 -5.22 -12.97
N PRO A 46 1.87 -4.62 -13.68
CA PRO A 46 0.50 -4.47 -13.19
C PRO A 46 -0.16 -5.79 -12.80
N GLY A 47 0.09 -6.87 -13.56
CA GLY A 47 -0.46 -8.19 -13.26
C GLY A 47 0.00 -8.75 -11.91
N GLU A 48 1.24 -8.47 -11.52
CA GLU A 48 1.79 -8.92 -10.24
C GLU A 48 1.22 -8.12 -9.07
N LEU A 49 1.09 -6.79 -9.21
CA LEU A 49 0.43 -5.95 -8.22
C LEU A 49 -1.02 -6.41 -7.99
N VAL A 50 -1.76 -6.75 -9.06
CA VAL A 50 -3.12 -7.29 -8.93
C VAL A 50 -3.13 -8.62 -8.17
N ARG A 51 -2.15 -9.50 -8.44
CA ARG A 51 -2.02 -10.78 -7.73
C ARG A 51 -1.77 -10.55 -6.23
N ILE A 52 -0.85 -9.64 -5.88
CA ILE A 52 -0.51 -9.31 -4.49
C ILE A 52 -1.74 -8.80 -3.74
N LEU A 53 -2.45 -7.79 -4.28
CA LEU A 53 -3.61 -7.20 -3.61
C LEU A 53 -4.76 -8.20 -3.42
N ARG A 54 -4.94 -9.13 -4.36
CA ARG A 54 -5.99 -10.16 -4.25
C ARG A 54 -5.62 -11.27 -3.28
N ALA A 55 -4.39 -11.77 -3.35
CA ALA A 55 -3.96 -12.94 -2.60
C ALA A 55 -3.67 -12.62 -1.13
N TYR A 56 -3.13 -11.43 -0.85
CA TYR A 56 -2.72 -11.03 0.49
C TYR A 56 -3.62 -9.96 1.12
N GLY A 57 -4.29 -9.13 0.30
CA GLY A 57 -5.18 -8.07 0.79
C GLY A 57 -6.67 -8.34 0.62
N GLU A 58 -7.05 -9.48 0.03
CA GLU A 58 -8.44 -9.84 -0.29
C GLU A 58 -9.25 -8.74 -1.04
N GLU A 59 -8.54 -7.87 -1.79
CA GLU A 59 -9.12 -6.65 -2.35
C GLU A 59 -9.84 -6.91 -3.68
N LYS A 60 -11.17 -6.75 -3.67
CA LYS A 60 -12.05 -6.97 -4.83
C LYS A 60 -11.82 -5.96 -5.96
N GLN A 61 -11.45 -4.73 -5.60
CA GLN A 61 -11.16 -3.61 -6.50
C GLN A 61 -9.69 -3.55 -6.93
N ALA A 62 -8.90 -4.62 -6.71
CA ALA A 62 -7.46 -4.64 -6.99
C ALA A 62 -7.09 -4.15 -8.39
N LYS A 63 -7.85 -4.54 -9.43
CA LYS A 63 -7.60 -4.06 -10.80
C LYS A 63 -7.71 -2.54 -10.93
N ARG A 64 -8.71 -1.94 -10.27
CA ARG A 64 -8.97 -0.50 -10.31
C ARG A 64 -7.91 0.29 -9.55
N ILE A 65 -7.51 -0.20 -8.38
CA ILE A 65 -6.40 0.37 -7.60
C ILE A 65 -5.11 0.31 -8.41
N VAL A 66 -4.76 -0.85 -8.96
CA VAL A 66 -3.51 -1.02 -9.73
C VAL A 66 -3.49 -0.17 -10.99
N SER A 67 -4.61 -0.06 -11.73
CA SER A 67 -4.69 0.86 -12.86
C SER A 67 -4.40 2.31 -12.45
N ALA A 68 -4.88 2.74 -11.29
CA ALA A 68 -4.58 4.07 -10.77
C ALA A 68 -3.10 4.19 -10.36
N VAL A 69 -2.55 3.22 -9.63
CA VAL A 69 -1.12 3.20 -9.23
C VAL A 69 -0.21 3.31 -10.45
N VAL A 70 -0.45 2.50 -11.49
CA VAL A 70 0.39 2.50 -12.70
C VAL A 70 0.33 3.84 -13.42
N ARG A 71 -0.85 4.45 -13.51
CA ARG A 71 -1.00 5.78 -14.12
C ARG A 71 -0.30 6.87 -13.32
N GLU A 72 -0.40 6.83 -11.99
CA GLU A 72 0.18 7.90 -11.15
C GLU A 72 1.70 7.74 -10.96
N ARG A 73 2.23 6.51 -10.93
CA ARG A 73 3.70 6.28 -10.85
C ARG A 73 4.43 6.77 -12.11
N GLU A 74 3.77 6.77 -13.26
CA GLU A 74 4.31 7.31 -14.52
C GLU A 74 4.46 8.84 -14.48
N LYS A 75 3.64 9.54 -13.69
CA LYS A 75 3.75 10.99 -13.51
C LYS A 75 4.77 11.35 -12.45
N GLU A 76 4.72 10.64 -11.33
CA GLU A 76 5.59 10.84 -10.17
C GLU A 76 5.71 9.50 -9.43
N PRO A 77 6.92 9.01 -9.12
CA PRO A 77 7.09 7.79 -8.34
C PRO A 77 6.53 7.90 -6.92
N PHE A 78 6.03 6.79 -6.35
CA PHE A 78 5.59 6.75 -4.95
C PHE A 78 6.79 6.75 -4.01
N SER A 79 6.79 7.66 -3.03
CA SER A 79 7.83 7.77 -2.00
C SER A 79 7.27 7.74 -0.58
N ASN A 80 6.01 8.14 -0.38
CA ASN A 80 5.36 8.24 0.93
C ASN A 80 3.97 7.59 0.97
N SER A 81 3.49 7.32 2.19
CA SER A 81 2.22 6.66 2.46
C SER A 81 1.01 7.54 2.19
N ALA A 82 1.08 8.86 2.44
CA ALA A 82 -0.04 9.77 2.22
C ALA A 82 -0.52 9.76 0.76
N ARG A 83 0.42 9.80 -0.19
CA ARG A 83 0.08 9.79 -1.62
C ARG A 83 -0.58 8.48 -2.06
N LEU A 84 -0.16 7.35 -1.50
CA LEU A 84 -0.80 6.06 -1.73
C LEU A 84 -2.23 6.02 -1.16
N VAL A 85 -2.42 6.55 0.05
CA VAL A 85 -3.72 6.63 0.71
C VAL A 85 -4.69 7.50 -0.09
N GLU A 86 -4.26 8.67 -0.54
CA GLU A 86 -5.04 9.57 -1.39
C GLU A 86 -5.46 8.88 -2.69
N LEU A 87 -4.51 8.22 -3.37
CA LEU A 87 -4.79 7.47 -4.60
C LEU A 87 -5.85 6.39 -4.38
N ILE A 88 -5.73 5.60 -3.31
CA ILE A 88 -6.70 4.54 -3.02
C ILE A 88 -8.07 5.14 -2.70
N ARG A 89 -8.13 6.24 -1.94
CA ARG A 89 -9.37 6.96 -1.64
C ARG A 89 -10.05 7.47 -2.90
N ASP A 90 -9.30 7.96 -3.88
CA ASP A 90 -9.85 8.47 -5.15
C ASP A 90 -10.23 7.33 -6.11
N ALA A 91 -9.47 6.24 -6.07
CA ALA A 91 -9.73 5.07 -6.89
C ALA A 91 -11.01 4.35 -6.46
N LEU A 92 -11.36 4.30 -5.17
CA LEU A 92 -12.49 3.51 -4.68
C LEU A 92 -13.84 4.26 -4.78
N PRO A 93 -14.93 3.60 -5.23
CA PRO A 93 -16.27 4.18 -5.17
C PRO A 93 -16.74 4.33 -3.73
N GLN A 94 -17.60 5.32 -3.45
CA GLN A 94 -18.09 5.64 -2.09
C GLN A 94 -18.66 4.43 -1.34
N ALA A 95 -19.29 3.48 -2.03
CA ALA A 95 -19.79 2.24 -1.44
C ALA A 95 -18.69 1.31 -0.91
N ALA A 96 -17.52 1.27 -1.57
CA ALA A 96 -16.38 0.44 -1.14
C ALA A 96 -15.55 1.11 -0.03
N LYS A 97 -15.67 2.44 0.16
CA LYS A 97 -14.98 3.17 1.24
C LYS A 97 -15.52 2.86 2.64
N ARG A 98 -16.74 2.32 2.73
CA ARG A 98 -17.44 2.05 4.02
C ARG A 98 -17.08 0.70 4.65
N THR A 99 -16.38 -0.18 3.94
CA THR A 99 -16.11 -1.56 4.38
C THR A 99 -14.68 -1.79 4.89
N GLY A 100 -13.80 -0.78 4.82
CA GLY A 100 -12.40 -0.88 5.24
C GLY A 100 -12.11 -0.08 6.52
N GLY A 101 -12.95 -0.24 7.54
CA GLY A 101 -12.78 0.34 8.88
C GLY A 101 -12.37 -0.73 9.88
#